data_AF-A0A7J2T8V3-F1
#
_entry.id   AF-A0A7J2T8V3-F1
#
_cell.length_a   1.000
_cell.length_b   1.000
_cell.length_c   1.000
_cell.angle_alpha   90.00
_cell.angle_beta   90.00
_cell.angle_gamma   90.00
#
_symmetry.space_group_name_H-M   'P 1'
#
loop_
_entity.id
_entity.type
_entity.pdbx_description
1 polymer ?
#
loop_
_entity_poly.entity_id
_entity_poly.type
_entity_poly.pdbx_seq_one_letter_code
_entity_poly.pdbx_strand_id
1 'polypeptide(L)'
;MLKLGFSKGHKSASSNVWLLGVLDDAKFLGEIAEDQVLVKASRSGLCVACKGARALCGEARCPIIVRANFFLRSMPLMRSEDIYGASPPSVFIGRMGYPYVYAGPLVPPVVDDTSVYDLPEYWFGKPIDEIVGFRSLLIRGKHRVHVQKFEEAGKIIEKTRELALAVKPVDVELLLKKKPRGYIILDDEVQPFGPSAPLRDLRVGNVKWDHQIEKVYYDGDLKASEAVLELYNRGV
;
A
#
# COMPACT_ATOMS: atom_id res chain seq x y z
N MET A 1 -52.18 -20.21 1.92
CA MET A 1 -51.95 -19.33 0.77
C MET A 1 -50.90 -18.29 1.17
N LEU A 2 -49.62 -18.69 1.16
CA LEU A 2 -48.48 -17.88 1.64
C LEU A 2 -47.98 -16.98 0.51
N LYS A 3 -47.96 -15.67 0.76
CA LYS A 3 -47.42 -14.64 -0.15
C LYS A 3 -45.91 -14.81 -0.28
N LEU A 4 -45.45 -15.12 -1.50
CA LEU A 4 -44.04 -15.05 -1.90
C LEU A 4 -43.61 -13.58 -2.01
N GLY A 5 -42.82 -13.10 -1.05
CA GLY A 5 -42.12 -11.83 -1.13
C GLY A 5 -40.86 -11.98 -1.98
N PHE A 6 -40.83 -11.35 -3.15
CA PHE A 6 -39.63 -11.22 -3.97
C PHE A 6 -38.66 -10.22 -3.33
N SER A 7 -37.67 -10.71 -2.59
CA SER A 7 -36.47 -9.94 -2.25
C SER A 7 -35.46 -10.11 -3.39
N LYS A 8 -35.19 -9.02 -4.12
CA LYS A 8 -34.19 -8.95 -5.18
C LYS A 8 -32.79 -9.19 -4.60
N GLY A 9 -32.28 -10.40 -4.75
CA GLY A 9 -30.88 -10.73 -4.50
C GLY A 9 -29.97 -9.85 -5.37
N HIS A 10 -29.10 -9.09 -4.72
CA HIS A 10 -27.93 -8.50 -5.38
C HIS A 10 -27.09 -9.61 -5.99
N LYS A 11 -27.06 -9.68 -7.32
CA LYS A 11 -26.17 -10.54 -8.07
C LYS A 11 -24.74 -10.15 -7.72
N SER A 12 -24.06 -11.01 -6.97
CA SER A 12 -22.61 -11.02 -6.82
C SER A 12 -22.00 -10.96 -8.23
N ALA A 13 -21.21 -9.91 -8.49
CA ALA A 13 -20.50 -9.76 -9.75
C ALA A 13 -19.57 -10.96 -9.91
N SER A 14 -19.75 -11.70 -11.00
CA SER A 14 -18.96 -12.87 -11.39
C SER A 14 -17.48 -12.61 -11.15
N SER A 15 -16.89 -13.44 -10.28
CA SER A 15 -15.46 -13.49 -10.02
C SER A 15 -14.71 -13.59 -11.34
N ASN A 16 -13.78 -12.66 -11.57
CA ASN A 16 -12.88 -12.69 -12.71
C ASN A 16 -11.82 -13.77 -12.48
N VAL A 17 -12.23 -15.04 -12.56
CA VAL A 17 -11.42 -16.26 -12.30
C VAL A 17 -10.30 -16.46 -13.32
N TRP A 18 -10.39 -15.82 -14.50
CA TRP A 18 -9.41 -16.02 -15.58
C TRP A 18 -7.98 -15.62 -15.19
N LEU A 19 -7.81 -14.58 -14.37
CA LEU A 19 -6.50 -14.09 -14.00
C LEU A 19 -5.76 -15.12 -13.14
N LEU A 20 -6.47 -15.82 -12.24
CA LEU A 20 -5.90 -16.88 -11.41
C LEU A 20 -5.38 -18.05 -12.24
N GLY A 21 -5.99 -18.33 -13.40
CA GLY A 21 -5.55 -19.37 -14.32
C GLY A 21 -4.37 -18.98 -15.23
N VAL A 22 -4.03 -17.69 -15.32
CA VAL A 22 -2.90 -17.18 -16.13
C VAL A 22 -1.61 -17.05 -15.31
N LEU A 23 -1.71 -17.15 -13.98
CA LEU A 23 -0.56 -17.02 -13.10
C LEU A 23 0.09 -18.41 -12.94
N ASP A 24 1.39 -18.51 -13.28
CA ASP A 24 2.14 -19.77 -13.42
C ASP A 24 2.23 -20.65 -12.15
N ASP A 25 1.82 -20.14 -10.99
CA ASP A 25 2.03 -20.78 -9.69
C ASP A 25 0.71 -21.12 -8.97
N ALA A 26 -0.17 -21.87 -9.63
CA ALA A 26 -1.42 -22.38 -9.02
C ALA A 26 -1.21 -23.21 -7.73
N LYS A 27 0.04 -23.63 -7.41
CA LYS A 27 0.40 -24.27 -6.14
C LYS A 27 0.35 -23.31 -4.94
N PHE A 28 0.62 -22.00 -5.12
CA PHE A 28 0.59 -21.01 -4.03
C PHE A 28 -0.83 -20.58 -3.66
N LEU A 29 -1.78 -20.72 -4.58
CA LEU A 29 -3.17 -20.27 -4.40
C LEU A 29 -3.98 -21.14 -3.43
N GLY A 30 -3.59 -22.41 -3.23
CA GLY A 30 -4.26 -23.30 -2.26
C GLY A 30 -4.19 -22.81 -0.81
N GLU A 31 -3.22 -21.95 -0.52
CA GLU A 31 -3.09 -21.31 0.79
C GLU A 31 -3.72 -19.93 0.84
N ILE A 32 -3.74 -19.14 -0.24
CA ILE A 32 -4.35 -17.81 -0.22
C ILE A 32 -5.87 -17.98 -0.19
N ALA A 33 -6.48 -17.68 0.94
CA ALA A 33 -7.93 -17.68 1.03
C ALA A 33 -8.47 -16.68 0.00
N GLU A 34 -9.36 -17.13 -0.89
CA GLU A 34 -9.96 -16.35 -1.98
C GLU A 34 -10.54 -15.00 -1.49
N ASP A 35 -10.82 -14.85 -0.19
CA ASP A 35 -11.34 -13.64 0.42
C ASP A 35 -10.31 -12.50 0.57
N GLN A 36 -9.01 -12.77 0.44
CA GLN A 36 -7.95 -11.77 0.66
C GLN A 36 -7.54 -11.01 -0.61
N VAL A 37 -7.89 -11.51 -1.80
CA VAL A 37 -7.51 -10.92 -3.08
C VAL A 37 -8.75 -10.64 -3.93
N LEU A 38 -8.96 -9.38 -4.29
CA LEU A 38 -10.11 -8.97 -5.10
C LEU A 38 -9.66 -8.39 -6.43
N VAL A 39 -10.22 -8.88 -7.53
CA VAL A 39 -9.93 -8.33 -8.87
C VAL A 39 -10.91 -7.18 -9.15
N LYS A 40 -10.38 -6.02 -9.51
CA LYS A 40 -11.15 -4.84 -9.95
C LYS A 40 -10.79 -4.51 -11.39
N ALA A 41 -11.77 -4.07 -12.15
CA ALA A 41 -11.61 -3.67 -13.53
C ALA A 41 -12.43 -2.42 -13.82
N SER A 42 -11.94 -1.55 -14.70
CA SER A 42 -12.80 -0.57 -15.37
C SER A 42 -13.73 -1.32 -16.32
N ARG A 43 -14.98 -0.87 -16.47
CA ARG A 43 -16.01 -1.61 -17.24
C ARG A 43 -15.68 -1.79 -18.72
N SER A 44 -14.75 -1.01 -19.27
CA SER A 44 -14.40 -0.98 -20.70
C SER A 44 -12.90 -0.80 -20.94
N GLY A 45 -12.05 -1.22 -20.02
CA GLY A 45 -10.60 -1.05 -20.14
C GLY A 45 -9.99 -1.97 -21.20
N LEU A 46 -9.04 -1.44 -21.98
CA LEU A 46 -8.23 -2.18 -22.96
C LEU A 46 -7.64 -3.46 -22.35
N CYS A 47 -7.17 -3.35 -21.10
CA CYS A 47 -6.61 -4.44 -20.32
C CYS A 47 -7.59 -5.60 -20.04
N VAL A 48 -8.89 -5.31 -19.91
CA VAL A 48 -9.93 -6.34 -19.72
C VAL A 48 -10.14 -7.15 -21.00
N ALA A 49 -10.05 -6.50 -22.16
CA ALA A 49 -10.11 -7.17 -23.46
C ALA A 49 -8.80 -7.91 -23.79
N CYS A 50 -7.67 -7.33 -23.41
CA CYS A 50 -6.32 -7.88 -23.64
C CYS A 50 -6.09 -9.17 -22.85
N LYS A 51 -6.56 -9.21 -21.59
CA LYS A 51 -6.35 -10.31 -20.65
C LYS A 51 -4.88 -10.74 -20.52
N GLY A 52 -3.96 -9.79 -20.67
CA GLY A 52 -2.52 -10.03 -20.62
C GLY A 52 -1.94 -10.90 -21.74
N ALA A 53 -2.73 -11.38 -22.70
CA ALA A 53 -2.31 -12.34 -23.73
C ALA A 53 -2.19 -11.73 -25.14
N ARG A 54 -2.65 -10.50 -25.34
CA ARG A 54 -2.78 -9.87 -26.67
C ARG A 54 -1.89 -8.67 -26.91
N ALA A 55 -1.07 -8.27 -25.92
CA ALA A 55 -0.16 -7.13 -25.98
C ALA A 55 -0.78 -5.82 -26.51
N LEU A 56 -2.08 -5.56 -26.23
CA LEU A 56 -2.79 -4.40 -26.78
C LEU A 56 -2.25 -3.04 -26.31
N CYS A 57 -1.54 -3.00 -25.17
CA CYS A 57 -0.88 -1.81 -24.65
C CYS A 57 0.52 -1.57 -25.27
N GLY A 58 1.01 -2.47 -26.13
CA GLY A 58 2.33 -2.34 -26.78
C GLY A 58 3.53 -2.64 -25.88
N GLU A 59 3.31 -2.91 -24.59
CA GLU A 59 4.37 -3.23 -23.64
C GLU A 59 4.97 -4.62 -23.87
N ALA A 60 6.30 -4.73 -23.74
CA ALA A 60 7.02 -5.99 -23.89
C ALA A 60 6.60 -7.05 -22.85
N ARG A 61 6.20 -6.61 -21.65
CA ARG A 61 5.64 -7.47 -20.59
C ARG A 61 4.39 -6.83 -20.03
N CYS A 62 3.33 -7.60 -19.83
CA CYS A 62 2.06 -7.07 -19.33
C CYS A 62 2.18 -6.56 -17.88
N PRO A 63 1.98 -5.25 -17.62
CA PRO A 63 2.12 -4.67 -16.27
C PRO A 63 1.15 -5.29 -15.24
N ILE A 64 -0.01 -5.76 -15.68
CA ILE A 64 -0.99 -6.43 -14.80
C ILE A 64 -0.46 -7.78 -14.32
N ILE A 65 0.10 -8.58 -15.22
CA ILE A 65 0.63 -9.91 -14.88
C ILE A 65 1.82 -9.78 -13.95
N VAL A 66 2.74 -8.86 -14.24
CA VAL A 66 3.90 -8.57 -13.37
C VAL A 66 3.43 -8.20 -11.96
N ARG A 67 2.52 -7.22 -11.82
CA ARG A 67 2.00 -6.82 -10.51
C ARG A 67 1.24 -7.94 -9.80
N ALA A 68 0.41 -8.69 -10.53
CA ALA A 68 -0.34 -9.80 -9.96
C ALA A 68 0.59 -10.89 -9.40
N ASN A 69 1.65 -11.24 -10.13
CA ASN A 69 2.65 -12.21 -9.69
C ASN A 69 3.33 -11.78 -8.39
N PHE A 70 3.89 -10.56 -8.35
CA PHE A 70 4.57 -10.06 -7.15
C PHE A 70 3.63 -9.87 -5.97
N PHE A 71 2.42 -9.36 -6.22
CA PHE A 71 1.40 -9.21 -5.19
C PHE A 71 1.04 -10.57 -4.58
N LEU A 72 0.76 -11.59 -5.38
CA LEU A 72 0.38 -12.92 -4.88
C LEU A 72 1.53 -13.62 -4.16
N ARG A 73 2.78 -13.46 -4.62
CA ARG A 73 3.97 -13.97 -3.91
C ARG A 73 4.17 -13.32 -2.55
N SER A 74 3.77 -12.06 -2.40
CA SER A 74 3.88 -11.33 -1.14
C SER A 74 2.79 -11.72 -0.12
N MET A 75 1.59 -12.13 -0.57
CA MET A 75 0.42 -12.38 0.29
C MET A 75 0.65 -13.40 1.42
N PRO A 76 1.34 -14.55 1.21
CA PRO A 76 1.62 -15.51 2.28
C PRO A 76 2.37 -14.93 3.48
N LEU A 77 3.23 -13.93 3.24
CA LEU A 77 4.01 -13.25 4.28
C LEU A 77 3.15 -12.31 5.15
N MET A 78 1.91 -12.05 4.76
CA MET A 78 1.05 -10.99 5.32
C MET A 78 -0.32 -11.53 5.76
N ARG A 79 -0.39 -12.79 6.17
CA ARG A 79 -1.64 -13.48 6.54
C ARG A 79 -2.09 -13.28 7.99
N SER A 80 -1.28 -12.59 8.78
CA SER A 80 -1.55 -12.26 10.18
C SER A 80 -2.23 -10.90 10.31
N GLU A 81 -2.91 -10.69 11.45
CA GLU A 81 -3.37 -9.37 11.89
C GLU A 81 -2.29 -8.62 12.67
N ASP A 82 -1.28 -9.34 13.15
CA ASP A 82 -0.09 -8.83 13.81
C ASP A 82 1.09 -8.96 12.84
N ILE A 83 1.61 -7.81 12.39
CA ILE A 83 2.72 -7.73 11.46
C ILE A 83 3.87 -6.99 12.11
N TYR A 84 5.05 -7.57 12.04
CA TYR A 84 6.29 -6.95 12.51
C TYR A 84 7.28 -6.81 11.35
N GLY A 85 7.97 -5.68 11.29
CA GLY A 85 9.07 -5.46 10.36
C GLY A 85 9.65 -4.05 10.41
N ALA A 86 10.73 -3.86 9.67
CA ALA A 86 11.40 -2.59 9.46
C ALA A 86 10.63 -1.77 8.41
N SER A 87 9.88 -0.77 8.86
CA SER A 87 9.21 0.19 7.99
C SER A 87 10.24 1.17 7.43
N PRO A 88 10.35 1.35 6.10
CA PRO A 88 11.06 2.50 5.56
C PRO A 88 10.40 3.82 6.04
N PRO A 89 11.06 4.99 5.85
CA PRO A 89 10.50 6.31 6.12
C PRO A 89 9.33 6.68 5.18
N SER A 90 8.27 5.88 5.20
CA SER A 90 7.22 5.89 4.20
C SER A 90 5.84 5.81 4.81
N VAL A 91 4.96 6.66 4.26
CA VAL A 91 3.57 6.76 4.66
C VAL A 91 2.68 6.79 3.44
N PHE A 92 1.49 6.22 3.59
CA PHE A 92 0.45 6.33 2.58
C PHE A 92 -0.58 7.38 2.99
N ILE A 93 -0.96 8.21 2.03
CA ILE A 93 -2.09 9.15 2.15
C ILE A 93 -3.07 8.86 1.01
N GLY A 94 -4.31 8.52 1.37
CA GLY A 94 -5.39 8.26 0.43
C GLY A 94 -6.16 9.53 0.04
N ARG A 95 -6.86 9.46 -1.09
CA ARG A 95 -7.76 10.54 -1.56
C ARG A 95 -9.26 10.26 -1.35
N MET A 96 -9.60 9.00 -1.07
CA MET A 96 -10.99 8.55 -0.99
C MET A 96 -11.64 9.03 0.31
N GLY A 97 -12.79 9.70 0.21
CA GLY A 97 -13.58 10.14 1.36
C GLY A 97 -13.32 11.57 1.83
N TYR A 98 -12.58 12.37 1.06
CA TYR A 98 -12.26 13.77 1.37
C TYR A 98 -13.48 14.55 1.92
N PRO A 99 -13.35 15.29 3.03
CA PRO A 99 -12.10 15.62 3.75
C PRO A 99 -11.62 14.55 4.74
N TYR A 100 -12.34 13.43 4.89
CA TYR A 100 -11.90 12.31 5.74
C TYR A 100 -11.18 11.24 4.93
N VAL A 101 -9.86 11.23 4.99
CA VAL A 101 -9.01 10.33 4.22
C VAL A 101 -8.42 9.23 5.08
N TYR A 102 -7.89 8.19 4.44
CA TYR A 102 -7.07 7.19 5.12
C TYR A 102 -5.61 7.58 5.05
N ALA A 103 -4.92 7.53 6.18
CA ALA A 103 -3.48 7.69 6.28
C ALA A 103 -2.89 6.62 7.22
N GLY A 104 -1.61 6.31 7.05
CA GLY A 104 -0.90 5.37 7.92
C GLY A 104 0.44 4.93 7.34
N PRO A 105 1.20 4.12 8.10
CA PRO A 105 2.54 3.69 7.71
C PRO A 105 2.51 2.62 6.62
N LEU A 106 3.65 2.45 5.96
CA LEU A 106 3.92 1.37 5.02
C LEU A 106 4.90 0.36 5.62
N VAL A 107 4.39 -0.78 6.08
CA VAL A 107 5.20 -1.76 6.83
C VAL A 107 5.34 -3.06 6.04
N PRO A 108 6.56 -3.51 5.69
CA PRO A 108 6.80 -4.85 5.17
C PRO A 108 6.93 -5.88 6.30
N PRO A 109 6.63 -7.16 6.05
CA PRO A 109 6.92 -8.26 6.98
C PRO A 109 8.40 -8.71 6.88
N VAL A 110 9.34 -7.75 6.93
CA VAL A 110 10.79 -7.96 6.75
C VAL A 110 11.53 -7.10 7.77
N VAL A 111 12.57 -7.64 8.41
CA VAL A 111 13.33 -6.95 9.49
C VAL A 111 14.69 -6.41 9.04
N ASP A 112 15.05 -6.59 7.77
CA ASP A 112 16.29 -6.09 7.17
C ASP A 112 16.21 -4.59 6.81
N ASP A 113 17.26 -4.05 6.19
CA ASP A 113 17.25 -2.70 5.65
C ASP A 113 16.26 -2.58 4.48
N THR A 114 15.12 -1.95 4.74
CA THR A 114 14.04 -1.73 3.78
C THR A 114 14.08 -0.34 3.15
N SER A 115 15.16 0.42 3.31
CA SER A 115 15.29 1.79 2.75
C SER A 115 14.98 1.82 1.25
N VAL A 116 15.48 0.82 0.52
CA VAL A 116 15.28 0.69 -0.93
C VAL A 116 13.81 0.43 -1.30
N TYR A 117 12.90 0.14 -0.37
CA TYR A 117 11.50 -0.15 -0.72
C TYR A 117 10.68 1.09 -1.03
N ASP A 118 11.13 2.27 -0.59
CA ASP A 118 10.45 3.55 -0.80
C ASP A 118 11.42 4.72 -1.03
N LEU A 119 12.59 4.44 -1.61
CA LEU A 119 13.59 5.45 -1.98
C LEU A 119 13.88 5.37 -3.49
N PRO A 120 13.02 6.00 -4.33
CA PRO A 120 13.06 5.88 -5.79
C PRO A 120 14.39 6.28 -6.44
N GLU A 121 15.18 7.12 -5.79
CA GLU A 121 16.51 7.56 -6.21
C GLU A 121 17.45 6.35 -6.37
N TYR A 122 17.27 5.31 -5.56
CA TYR A 122 18.04 4.06 -5.62
C TYR A 122 17.44 3.01 -6.56
N TRP A 123 16.33 3.31 -7.24
CA TRP A 123 15.71 2.39 -8.20
C TRP A 123 16.29 2.49 -9.60
N PHE A 124 17.06 3.55 -9.88
CA PHE A 124 17.69 3.70 -11.18
C PHE A 124 18.62 2.53 -11.49
N GLY A 125 18.45 1.93 -12.68
CA GLY A 125 19.21 0.74 -13.10
C GLY A 125 18.70 -0.60 -12.55
N LYS A 126 17.70 -0.61 -11.66
CA LYS A 126 17.06 -1.85 -11.20
C LYS A 126 16.04 -2.38 -12.19
N PRO A 127 15.86 -3.71 -12.30
CA PRO A 127 14.77 -4.27 -13.10
C PRO A 127 13.41 -3.88 -12.48
N ILE A 128 12.42 -3.63 -13.34
CA ILE A 128 11.06 -3.28 -12.90
C ILE A 128 10.44 -4.34 -11.97
N ASP A 129 10.89 -5.58 -12.07
CA ASP A 129 10.48 -6.70 -11.24
C ASP A 129 10.87 -6.49 -9.76
N GLU A 130 12.08 -5.98 -9.51
CA GLU A 130 12.52 -5.62 -8.16
C GLU A 130 11.66 -4.48 -7.61
N ILE A 131 11.45 -3.43 -8.40
CA ILE A 131 10.66 -2.25 -8.00
C ILE A 131 9.23 -2.66 -7.66
N VAL A 132 8.59 -3.45 -8.52
CA VAL A 132 7.24 -3.98 -8.26
C VAL A 132 7.23 -4.86 -7.00
N GLY A 133 8.25 -5.68 -6.79
CA GLY A 133 8.41 -6.49 -5.59
C GLY A 133 8.48 -5.66 -4.31
N PHE A 134 9.33 -4.62 -4.29
CA PHE A 134 9.43 -3.68 -3.17
C PHE A 134 8.07 -3.10 -2.79
N ARG A 135 7.35 -2.57 -3.80
CA ARG A 135 6.04 -1.92 -3.60
C ARG A 135 4.95 -2.90 -3.16
N SER A 136 5.00 -4.14 -3.65
CA SER A 136 4.03 -5.19 -3.31
C SER A 136 4.18 -5.69 -1.86
N LEU A 137 5.37 -5.60 -1.26
CA LEU A 137 5.61 -6.02 0.12
C LEU A 137 5.11 -5.02 1.16
N LEU A 138 4.89 -3.75 0.80
CA LEU A 138 4.48 -2.73 1.76
C LEU A 138 2.99 -2.80 2.10
N ILE A 139 2.68 -3.21 3.33
CA ILE A 139 1.33 -3.22 3.89
C ILE A 139 0.91 -1.79 4.23
N ARG A 140 -0.23 -1.36 3.69
CA ARG A 140 -0.87 -0.10 4.08
C ARG A 140 -1.70 -0.28 5.33
N GLY A 141 -1.21 0.22 6.46
CA GLY A 141 -2.02 0.47 7.64
C GLY A 141 -2.99 1.63 7.38
N LYS A 142 -4.29 1.44 7.61
CA LYS A 142 -5.32 2.45 7.33
C LYS A 142 -5.92 2.99 8.62
N HIS A 143 -5.70 4.28 8.89
CA HIS A 143 -6.40 5.04 9.91
C HIS A 143 -7.15 6.21 9.27
N ARG A 144 -8.38 6.48 9.71
CA ARG A 144 -9.22 7.51 9.11
C ARG A 144 -9.00 8.84 9.84
N VAL A 145 -8.66 9.88 9.10
CA VAL A 145 -8.33 11.21 9.64
C VAL A 145 -8.99 12.32 8.84
N HIS A 146 -9.22 13.46 9.48
CA HIS A 146 -9.63 14.67 8.79
C HIS A 146 -8.41 15.48 8.35
N VAL A 147 -8.37 15.96 7.10
CA VAL A 147 -7.20 16.66 6.53
C VAL A 147 -6.85 18.00 7.19
N GLN A 148 -7.74 18.58 8.00
CA GLN A 148 -7.51 19.87 8.68
C GLN A 148 -7.53 19.78 10.22
N LYS A 149 -7.87 18.62 10.80
CA LYS A 149 -8.00 18.46 12.26
C LYS A 149 -6.97 17.45 12.74
N PHE A 150 -5.69 17.78 12.58
CA PHE A 150 -4.61 16.86 12.88
C PHE A 150 -4.40 16.66 14.38
N GLU A 151 -4.77 17.65 15.18
CA GLU A 151 -4.77 17.60 16.64
C GLU A 151 -5.75 16.54 17.16
N GLU A 152 -6.85 16.30 16.43
CA GLU A 152 -7.85 15.26 16.73
C GLU A 152 -7.45 13.87 16.18
N ALA A 153 -6.35 13.76 15.41
CA ALA A 153 -6.01 12.55 14.66
C ALA A 153 -5.47 11.40 15.53
N GLY A 154 -4.96 11.74 16.72
CA GLY A 154 -4.55 10.81 17.77
C GLY A 154 -3.21 10.10 17.51
N LYS A 155 -2.83 9.26 18.48
CA LYS A 155 -1.49 8.64 18.59
C LYS A 155 -1.02 7.85 17.37
N ILE A 156 -1.93 7.19 16.65
CA ILE A 156 -1.56 6.43 15.44
C ILE A 156 -0.93 7.36 14.39
N ILE A 157 -1.44 8.58 14.27
CA ILE A 157 -1.01 9.54 13.26
C ILE A 157 0.23 10.30 13.70
N GLU A 158 0.35 10.59 15.00
CA GLU A 158 1.58 11.09 15.60
C GLU A 158 2.75 10.13 15.30
N LYS A 159 2.59 8.83 15.60
CA LYS A 159 3.59 7.80 15.29
C LYS A 159 3.84 7.61 13.79
N THR A 160 2.79 7.72 12.98
CA THR A 160 2.93 7.68 11.51
C THR A 160 3.77 8.85 11.01
N ARG A 161 3.62 10.04 11.61
CA ARG A 161 4.44 11.21 11.30
C ARG A 161 5.88 11.01 11.75
N GLU A 162 6.10 10.49 12.96
CA GLU A 162 7.45 10.14 13.43
C GLU A 162 8.16 9.21 12.44
N LEU A 163 7.47 8.18 11.94
CA LEU A 163 8.00 7.28 10.91
C LEU A 163 8.35 8.01 9.60
N ALA A 164 7.52 8.95 9.15
CA ALA A 164 7.79 9.72 7.94
C ALA A 164 9.05 10.60 8.05
N LEU A 165 9.41 11.00 9.27
CA LEU A 165 10.56 11.86 9.56
C LEU A 165 11.82 11.05 9.94
N ALA A 166 11.73 9.73 9.89
CA ALA A 166 12.85 8.84 10.19
C ALA A 166 13.94 8.94 9.11
N VAL A 167 15.21 8.91 9.53
CA VAL A 167 16.36 8.86 8.60
C VAL A 167 16.63 7.45 8.08
N LYS A 168 16.17 6.43 8.80
CA LYS A 168 16.43 5.02 8.52
C LYS A 168 15.17 4.19 8.74
N PRO A 169 15.10 2.97 8.20
CA PRO A 169 14.03 2.05 8.52
C PRO A 169 13.91 1.84 10.03
N VAL A 170 12.68 1.77 10.52
CA VAL A 170 12.37 1.66 11.94
C VAL A 170 11.58 0.39 12.18
N ASP A 171 11.89 -0.31 13.27
CA ASP A 171 11.09 -1.43 13.75
C ASP A 171 9.65 -0.99 14.07
N VAL A 172 8.68 -1.67 13.47
CA VAL A 172 7.26 -1.36 13.64
C VAL A 172 6.48 -2.65 13.90
N GLU A 173 5.63 -2.62 14.93
CA GLU A 173 4.57 -3.61 15.15
C GLU A 173 3.22 -2.99 14.73
N LEU A 174 2.57 -3.65 13.79
CA LEU A 174 1.30 -3.24 13.20
C LEU A 174 0.20 -4.20 13.64
N LEU A 175 -0.70 -3.73 14.50
CA LEU A 175 -1.89 -4.49 14.89
C LEU A 175 -3.09 -4.05 14.06
N LEU A 176 -3.63 -4.96 13.28
CA LEU A 176 -4.70 -4.72 12.33
C LEU A 176 -6.05 -5.19 12.89
N LYS A 177 -7.14 -4.56 12.44
CA LYS A 177 -8.51 -4.98 12.80
C LYS A 177 -8.99 -6.22 12.07
N LYS A 178 -8.29 -6.59 11.00
CA LYS A 178 -8.54 -7.74 10.14
C LYS A 178 -7.32 -7.99 9.27
N LYS A 179 -7.21 -9.20 8.74
CA LYS A 179 -6.14 -9.57 7.81
C LYS A 179 -6.06 -8.60 6.63
N PRO A 180 -4.83 -8.20 6.20
CA PRO A 180 -4.62 -7.42 5.00
C PRO A 180 -5.31 -8.04 3.79
N ARG A 181 -5.94 -7.18 2.99
CA ARG A 181 -6.51 -7.54 1.70
C ARG A 181 -5.96 -6.62 0.64
N GLY A 182 -5.72 -7.15 -0.55
CA GLY A 182 -5.31 -6.33 -1.69
C GLY A 182 -6.21 -6.52 -2.89
N TYR A 183 -5.93 -5.70 -3.89
CA TYR A 183 -6.72 -5.61 -5.10
C TYR A 183 -5.81 -5.70 -6.29
N ILE A 184 -6.13 -6.58 -7.24
CA ILE A 184 -5.50 -6.56 -8.55
C ILE A 184 -6.39 -5.70 -9.46
N ILE A 185 -5.84 -4.60 -9.94
CA ILE A 185 -6.57 -3.67 -10.82
C ILE A 185 -6.15 -3.96 -12.26
N LEU A 186 -7.13 -4.29 -13.12
CA LEU A 186 -6.93 -4.53 -14.55
C LEU A 186 -6.80 -3.21 -15.33
N ASP A 187 -5.77 -2.44 -14.98
CA ASP A 187 -5.44 -1.12 -15.51
C ASP A 187 -3.92 -0.94 -15.46
N ASP A 188 -3.30 -0.60 -16.59
CA ASP A 188 -1.87 -0.45 -16.79
C ASP A 188 -1.29 0.87 -16.24
N GLU A 189 -2.12 1.87 -15.95
CA GLU A 189 -1.67 3.17 -15.39
C GLU A 189 -1.59 3.19 -13.86
N VAL A 190 -1.92 2.06 -13.21
CA VAL A 190 -1.96 1.97 -11.76
C VAL A 190 -0.59 1.55 -11.20
N GLN A 191 -0.12 2.25 -10.16
CA GLN A 191 1.12 1.88 -9.47
C GLN A 191 1.00 0.53 -8.73
N PRO A 192 2.08 -0.26 -8.63
CA PRO A 192 2.11 -1.42 -7.76
C PRO A 192 1.97 -1.00 -6.29
N PHE A 193 1.18 -1.75 -5.54
CA PHE A 193 1.03 -1.54 -4.10
C PHE A 193 0.71 -2.84 -3.38
N GLY A 194 1.15 -2.97 -2.14
CA GLY A 194 0.86 -4.14 -1.30
C GLY A 194 -0.59 -4.20 -0.80
N PRO A 195 -0.92 -5.15 0.08
CA PRO A 195 -2.25 -5.24 0.67
C PRO A 195 -2.47 -4.14 1.71
N SER A 196 -3.69 -4.07 2.24
CA SER A 196 -4.06 -3.03 3.21
C SER A 196 -5.10 -3.53 4.20
N ALA A 197 -5.07 -2.99 5.42
CA ALA A 197 -6.09 -3.24 6.43
C ALA A 197 -6.24 -2.05 7.39
N PRO A 198 -7.44 -1.86 7.99
CA PRO A 198 -7.64 -0.88 9.05
C PRO A 198 -6.78 -1.17 10.27
N LEU A 199 -6.19 -0.13 10.84
CA LEU A 199 -5.38 -0.23 12.05
C LEU A 199 -6.23 -0.37 13.31
N ARG A 200 -5.73 -1.19 14.22
CA ARG A 200 -6.19 -1.28 15.61
C ARG A 200 -5.21 -0.56 16.53
N ASP A 201 -3.91 -0.83 16.39
CA ASP A 201 -2.84 -0.19 17.15
C ASP A 201 -1.55 -0.16 16.32
N LEU A 202 -0.63 0.74 16.68
CA LEU A 202 0.65 0.96 16.03
C LEU A 202 1.72 1.17 17.10
N ARG A 203 2.76 0.34 17.09
CA ARG A 203 3.96 0.53 17.92
C ARG A 203 5.15 0.74 17.02
N VAL A 204 5.93 1.75 17.36
CA VAL A 204 7.11 2.17 16.62
C VAL A 204 8.26 2.09 17.61
N GLY A 205 9.37 1.51 17.15
CA GLY A 205 10.62 1.47 17.88
C GLY A 205 11.27 2.86 17.99
N ASN A 206 12.57 2.88 18.23
CA ASN A 206 13.28 4.14 18.36
C ASN A 206 13.45 4.83 17.00
N VAL A 207 12.86 6.00 16.84
CA VAL A 207 12.96 6.79 15.61
C VAL A 207 14.09 7.79 15.75
N LYS A 208 15.00 7.81 14.77
CA LYS A 208 16.01 8.86 14.66
C LYS A 208 15.63 9.84 13.56
N TRP A 209 15.50 11.11 13.93
CA TRP A 209 15.20 12.21 13.02
C TRP A 209 16.50 12.84 12.50
N ASP A 210 16.42 13.48 11.34
CA ASP A 210 17.47 14.40 10.91
C ASP A 210 17.34 15.68 11.74
N HIS A 211 18.44 16.12 12.36
CA HIS A 211 18.45 17.30 13.22
C HIS A 211 17.97 18.58 12.47
N GLN A 212 18.21 18.67 11.16
CA GLN A 212 17.76 19.79 10.35
C GLN A 212 16.24 19.79 10.20
N ILE A 213 15.65 18.61 9.96
CA ILE A 213 14.20 18.42 9.89
C ILE A 213 13.57 18.68 11.25
N GLU A 214 14.15 18.14 12.32
CA GLU A 214 13.66 18.33 13.68
C GLU A 214 13.62 19.81 14.07
N LYS A 215 14.70 20.55 13.80
CA LYS A 215 14.78 21.99 14.05
C LYS A 215 13.67 22.75 13.33
N VAL A 216 13.47 22.47 12.03
CA VAL A 216 12.47 23.14 11.20
C VAL A 216 11.05 22.76 11.61
N TYR A 217 10.82 21.51 12.03
CA TYR A 217 9.51 21.03 12.48
C TYR A 217 9.06 21.71 13.79
N TYR A 218 9.98 21.97 14.71
CA TYR A 218 9.70 22.65 15.97
C TYR A 218 9.74 24.18 15.89
N ASP A 219 10.06 24.75 14.72
CA ASP A 219 9.98 26.19 14.48
C ASP A 219 8.53 26.60 14.14
N GLY A 220 7.84 27.19 15.12
CA GLY A 220 6.45 27.62 14.97
C GLY A 220 6.26 28.88 14.13
N ASP A 221 7.33 29.64 13.87
CA ASP A 221 7.27 30.91 13.15
C ASP A 221 7.66 30.74 11.67
N LEU A 222 8.41 29.68 11.35
CA LEU A 222 8.83 29.35 9.98
C LEU A 222 7.67 28.78 9.16
N LYS A 223 7.38 29.42 8.02
CA LYS A 223 6.35 28.90 7.10
C LYS A 223 6.80 27.61 6.45
N ALA A 224 5.87 26.67 6.30
CA ALA A 224 6.12 25.37 5.65
C ALA A 224 6.77 25.49 4.25
N SER A 225 6.40 26.49 3.46
CA SER A 225 7.01 26.72 2.14
C SER A 225 8.48 27.13 2.21
N GLU A 226 8.85 27.92 3.22
CA GLU A 226 10.22 28.39 3.44
C GLU A 226 11.07 27.25 4.05
N ALA A 227 10.50 26.54 5.03
CA ALA A 227 11.05 25.32 5.61
C ALA A 227 11.49 24.29 4.56
N VAL A 228 10.62 23.95 3.60
CA VAL A 228 10.94 22.98 2.54
C VAL A 228 12.08 23.46 1.65
N LEU A 229 12.10 24.74 1.28
CA LEU A 229 13.18 25.32 0.46
C LEU A 229 14.51 25.37 1.24
N GLU A 230 14.48 25.70 2.52
CA GLU A 230 15.66 25.71 3.39
C GLU A 230 16.27 24.32 3.51
N LEU A 231 15.45 23.29 3.76
CA LEU A 231 15.89 21.90 3.84
C LEU A 231 16.51 21.44 2.51
N TYR A 232 15.82 21.69 1.39
CA TYR A 232 16.32 21.35 0.06
C TYR A 232 17.68 21.98 -0.24
N ASN A 233 17.84 23.28 0.05
CA ASN A 233 19.10 23.99 -0.18
C ASN A 233 20.26 23.50 0.71
N ARG A 234 19.95 22.82 1.83
CA ARG A 234 20.93 22.16 2.69
C ARG A 234 21.20 20.70 2.32
N GLY A 235 20.57 20.21 1.25
CA GLY A 235 20.76 18.84 0.75
C GLY A 235 19.98 17.79 1.54
N VAL A 236 18.88 18.19 2.17
CA VAL A 236 17.89 17.30 2.81
C VAL A 236 16.74 17.03 1.85
#